data_AF-A0A7X7BCF2-F1
#
_entry.id   AF-A0A7X7BCF2-F1
#
_cell.length_a   1.000
_cell.length_b   1.000
_cell.length_c   1.000
_cell.angle_alpha   90.00
_cell.angle_beta   90.00
_cell.angle_gamma   90.00
#
_symmetry.space_group_name_H-M   'P 1'
#
loop_
_entity.id
_entity.type
_entity.pdbx_description
1 polymer ?
#
loop_
_entity_poly.entity_id
_entity_poly.type
_entity_poly.pdbx_seq_one_letter_code
_entity_poly.pdbx_strand_id
1 'polypeptide(L)'
;VVLDVSDRANISASLSGVFDSQISGGKRYDDAVMGRRRAHATFFESHAVDAATLLTFAMDLTPLAQDDKLSIADYVAMLIDELKADVIKRVGG
;
A
#
# COMPACT_ATOMS: atom_id res chain seq x y z
N VAL A 1 4.22 2.76 -5.24
CA VAL A 1 4.42 1.40 -5.79
C VAL A 1 3.19 0.55 -5.50
N VAL A 2 2.73 -0.22 -6.49
CA VAL A 2 1.63 -1.19 -6.32
C VAL A 2 2.23 -2.58 -6.33
N LEU A 3 1.89 -3.38 -5.32
CA LEU A 3 2.41 -4.73 -5.14
C LEU A 3 1.27 -5.72 -5.21
N ASP A 4 1.36 -6.65 -6.17
CA ASP A 4 0.50 -7.83 -6.21
C ASP A 4 0.93 -8.82 -5.13
N VAL A 5 0.01 -9.14 -4.23
CA VAL A 5 0.23 -10.08 -3.12
C VAL A 5 -0.79 -11.23 -3.15
N SER A 6 -1.33 -11.52 -4.34
CA SER A 6 -2.35 -12.54 -4.57
C SER A 6 -1.81 -13.97 -4.41
N ASP A 7 -0.60 -14.23 -4.90
CA ASP A 7 -0.05 -15.58 -5.10
C ASP A 7 -0.12 -16.49 -3.87
N ARG A 8 0.11 -15.93 -2.67
CA ARG A 8 0.24 -16.69 -1.43
C ARG A 8 -0.64 -16.13 -0.33
N ALA A 9 -1.92 -15.91 -0.65
CA ALA A 9 -2.91 -15.33 0.26
C ALA A 9 -3.01 -16.08 1.61
N ASN A 10 -2.90 -17.41 1.59
CA ASN A 10 -2.90 -18.24 2.80
C ASN A 10 -1.70 -17.94 3.72
N ILE A 11 -0.49 -17.90 3.16
CA ILE A 11 0.74 -17.58 3.92
C ILE A 11 0.65 -16.16 4.45
N SER A 12 0.14 -15.22 3.66
CA SER A 12 0.01 -13.86 4.13
C SER A 12 -1.00 -13.71 5.27
N ALA A 13 -2.12 -14.44 5.23
CA ALA A 13 -3.10 -14.43 6.31
C ALA A 13 -2.52 -15.05 7.58
N SER A 14 -1.82 -16.19 7.46
CA SER A 14 -1.12 -16.82 8.59
C SER A 14 -0.07 -15.90 9.21
N LEU A 15 0.71 -15.19 8.40
CA LEU A 15 1.70 -14.24 8.89
C LEU A 15 1.06 -13.08 9.66
N SER A 16 -0.05 -12.52 9.17
CA SER A 16 -0.81 -11.51 9.91
C SER A 16 -1.36 -12.06 11.24
N GLY A 17 -1.73 -13.34 11.27
CA GLY A 17 -2.21 -14.04 12.46
C GLY A 17 -1.17 -14.22 13.57
N VAL A 18 0.13 -14.11 13.28
CA VAL A 18 1.20 -14.26 14.29
C VAL A 18 1.24 -13.09 15.28
N PHE A 19 0.70 -11.93 14.92
CA PHE A 19 0.75 -10.72 15.75
C PHE A 19 -0.36 -10.72 16.82
N ASP A 20 -0.23 -11.56 17.83
CA ASP A 20 -1.27 -11.77 18.86
C ASP A 20 -1.72 -10.47 19.54
N SER A 21 -0.79 -9.56 19.87
CA SER A 21 -1.11 -8.26 20.48
C SER A 21 -2.04 -7.39 19.61
N GLN A 22 -2.07 -7.65 18.30
CA GLN A 22 -2.92 -6.99 17.31
C GLN A 22 -4.18 -7.82 17.00
N ILE A 23 -4.55 -8.82 17.81
CA ILE A 23 -5.73 -9.66 17.57
C ILE A 23 -6.46 -9.90 18.90
N SER A 24 -5.74 -10.31 19.94
CA SER A 24 -6.31 -10.71 21.24
C SER A 24 -6.97 -9.55 21.99
N GLY A 25 -6.59 -8.31 21.70
CA GLY A 25 -7.22 -7.08 22.23
C GLY A 25 -8.58 -6.71 21.61
N GLY A 26 -9.19 -7.59 20.81
CA GLY A 26 -10.52 -7.39 20.20
C GLY A 26 -10.51 -6.61 18.87
N LYS A 27 -9.36 -6.09 18.44
CA LYS A 27 -9.18 -5.51 17.11
C LYS A 27 -8.61 -6.58 16.18
N ARG A 28 -9.40 -7.06 15.22
CA ARG A 28 -8.98 -8.08 14.24
C ARG A 28 -8.14 -7.47 13.12
N TYR A 29 -6.90 -7.06 13.43
CA TYR A 29 -6.01 -6.44 12.44
C TYR A 29 -5.65 -7.40 11.30
N ASP A 30 -5.64 -8.70 11.55
CA ASP A 30 -5.53 -9.77 10.55
C ASP A 30 -6.64 -9.66 9.48
N ASP A 31 -7.90 -9.61 9.91
CA ASP A 31 -9.05 -9.46 9.00
C ASP A 31 -9.00 -8.11 8.29
N ALA A 32 -8.65 -7.04 9.01
CA ALA A 32 -8.58 -5.69 8.46
C ALA A 32 -7.51 -5.54 7.37
N VAL A 33 -6.33 -6.17 7.54
CA VAL A 33 -5.25 -6.17 6.54
C VAL A 33 -5.71 -6.89 5.27
N MET A 34 -6.32 -8.07 5.41
CA MET A 34 -6.80 -8.82 4.26
C MET A 34 -7.97 -8.12 3.56
N GLY A 35 -8.89 -7.52 4.32
CA GLY A 35 -9.97 -6.70 3.79
C GLY A 35 -9.46 -5.50 2.99
N ARG A 36 -8.47 -4.77 3.52
CA ARG A 36 -7.85 -3.63 2.83
C ARG A 36 -7.22 -4.04 1.50
N ARG A 37 -6.53 -5.18 1.46
CA ARG A 37 -5.89 -5.65 0.22
C ARG A 37 -6.88 -6.02 -0.87
N ARG A 38 -8.00 -6.65 -0.49
CA ARG A 38 -9.11 -6.92 -1.43
C ARG A 38 -9.71 -5.62 -1.94
N ALA A 39 -9.99 -4.68 -1.03
CA ALA A 39 -10.52 -3.37 -1.40
C ALA A 39 -9.57 -2.63 -2.37
N HIS A 40 -8.27 -2.61 -2.09
CA HIS A 40 -7.29 -2.04 -3.00
C HIS A 40 -7.33 -2.71 -4.38
N ALA A 41 -7.36 -4.04 -4.45
CA ALA A 41 -7.47 -4.77 -5.72
C ALA A 41 -8.73 -4.36 -6.51
N THR A 42 -9.89 -4.35 -5.85
CA THR A 42 -11.17 -3.98 -6.47
C THR A 42 -11.20 -2.52 -6.96
N PHE A 43 -10.63 -1.58 -6.21
CA PHE A 43 -10.66 -0.16 -6.56
C PHE A 43 -9.50 0.29 -7.46
N PHE A 44 -8.47 -0.54 -7.64
CA PHE A 44 -7.28 -0.15 -8.40
C PHE A 44 -7.51 -0.15 -9.92
N GLU A 45 -8.28 -1.11 -10.43
CA GLU A 45 -8.62 -1.19 -11.85
C GLU A 45 -10.13 -1.34 -12.01
N SER A 46 -10.79 -0.27 -12.47
CA SER A 46 -12.25 -0.22 -12.58
C SER A 46 -12.80 -0.81 -13.88
N HIS A 47 -11.94 -1.13 -14.85
CA HIS A 47 -12.38 -1.49 -16.21
C HIS A 47 -11.86 -2.83 -16.74
N ALA A 48 -10.97 -3.54 -16.02
CA ALA A 48 -10.49 -4.87 -16.40
C ALA A 48 -10.74 -5.90 -15.29
N VAL A 49 -11.07 -7.13 -15.70
CA VAL A 49 -11.34 -8.24 -14.78
C VAL A 49 -10.02 -8.84 -14.28
N ASP A 50 -9.79 -8.68 -12.97
CA ASP A 50 -8.90 -9.40 -12.05
C ASP A 50 -7.54 -9.91 -12.59
N ALA A 51 -6.57 -9.01 -12.79
CA ALA A 51 -5.17 -9.39 -12.85
C ALA A 51 -4.59 -9.73 -11.46
N ALA A 52 -5.07 -9.05 -10.40
CA ALA A 52 -4.69 -9.26 -9.02
C ALA A 52 -5.93 -9.29 -8.12
N THR A 53 -5.95 -10.19 -7.13
CA THR A 53 -7.04 -10.34 -6.15
C THR A 53 -6.72 -9.71 -4.80
N LEU A 54 -5.45 -9.40 -4.55
CA LEU A 54 -4.96 -8.71 -3.36
C LEU A 54 -3.85 -7.73 -3.75
N LEU A 55 -4.04 -6.45 -3.42
CA LEU A 55 -3.04 -5.42 -3.66
C LEU A 55 -2.61 -4.73 -2.37
N THR A 56 -1.34 -4.34 -2.29
CA THR A 56 -0.88 -3.40 -1.28
C THR A 56 -0.13 -2.24 -1.92
N PHE A 57 -0.27 -1.05 -1.33
CA PHE A 57 0.45 0.14 -1.78
C PHE A 57 1.64 0.37 -0.86
N ALA A 58 2.78 0.64 -1.48
CA ALA A 58 4.03 0.93 -0.79
C ALA A 58 4.66 2.20 -1.34
N MET A 59 5.43 2.87 -0.48
CA MET A 59 6.34 3.92 -0.89
C MET A 59 7.67 3.28 -1.31
N ASP A 60 8.23 3.74 -2.42
CA ASP A 60 9.60 3.35 -2.78
C ASP A 60 10.57 4.11 -1.89
N LEU A 61 11.30 3.41 -1.02
CA LEU A 61 12.31 4.02 -0.15
C LEU A 61 13.73 3.76 -0.65
N THR A 62 13.89 3.14 -1.82
CA THR A 62 15.19 2.88 -2.45
C THR A 62 16.06 4.14 -2.54
N PRO A 63 15.53 5.35 -2.87
CA PRO A 63 16.34 6.56 -2.91
C PRO A 63 17.01 6.90 -1.57
N LEU A 64 16.31 6.69 -0.44
CA LEU A 64 16.87 6.94 0.90
C LEU A 64 17.98 5.94 1.28
N ALA A 65 17.95 4.74 0.70
CA ALA A 65 19.01 3.75 0.91
C ALA A 65 20.23 3.98 0.00
N GLN A 66 20.07 4.76 -1.08
CA GLN A 66 21.12 5.07 -2.04
C GLN A 66 21.81 6.41 -1.74
N ASP A 67 21.13 7.33 -1.07
CA ASP A 67 21.68 8.62 -0.66
C ASP A 67 21.44 8.89 0.84
N ASP A 68 22.46 8.64 1.65
CA ASP A 68 22.43 8.85 3.10
C ASP A 68 22.28 10.33 3.50
N LYS A 69 22.42 11.28 2.56
CA LYS A 69 22.22 12.71 2.82
C LYS A 69 20.79 13.15 2.57
N LEU A 70 19.97 12.32 1.92
CA LEU A 70 18.58 12.63 1.65
C LEU A 70 17.75 12.44 2.92
N SER A 71 17.17 13.53 3.41
CA SER A 71 16.24 13.49 4.53
C SER A 71 14.94 12.77 4.13
N ILE A 72 14.46 11.86 4.99
CA ILE A 72 13.15 11.22 4.82
C ILE A 72 12.01 12.25 4.76
N ALA A 73 12.12 13.34 5.53
CA ALA A 73 11.09 14.38 5.55
C ALA A 73 11.05 15.12 4.21
N ASP A 74 12.22 15.47 3.67
CA ASP A 74 12.34 16.19 2.40
C ASP A 74 11.90 15.30 1.23
N TYR A 75 12.26 14.01 1.27
CA TYR A 75 11.83 13.03 0.26
C TYR A 75 10.31 12.86 0.24
N VAL A 76 9.67 12.71 1.41
CA VAL A 76 8.21 12.57 1.47
C VAL A 76 7.51 13.88 1.08
N ALA A 77 8.05 15.05 1.47
CA ALA A 77 7.51 16.34 1.07
C ALA A 77 7.52 16.51 -0.46
N MET A 78 8.62 16.13 -1.11
CA MET A 78 8.74 16.12 -2.56
C MET A 78 7.66 15.25 -3.24
N LEU A 79 7.42 14.03 -2.75
CA LEU A 79 6.37 13.15 -3.29
C LEU A 79 4.96 13.75 -3.13
N ILE A 80 4.70 14.48 -2.04
CA ILE A 80 3.43 15.18 -1.83
C ILE A 80 3.27 16.35 -2.80
N ASP A 81 4.33 17.12 -3.05
CA ASP A 81 4.31 18.23 -4.00
C ASP A 81 4.09 17.74 -5.44
N GLU A 82 4.69 16.60 -5.81
CA GLU A 82 4.44 15.95 -7.10
C GLU A 82 2.98 15.50 -7.24
N LEU A 83 2.42 14.85 -6.21
CA LEU A 83 1.01 14.45 -6.18
C LEU A 83 0.10 15.67 -6.32
N LYS A 84 0.38 16.75 -5.57
CA LYS A 84 -0.38 18.00 -5.65
C LYS A 84 -0.36 18.57 -7.06
N ALA A 85 0.82 18.62 -7.70
CA ALA A 85 0.95 19.13 -9.06
C ALA A 85 0.16 18.28 -10.07
N ASP A 86 0.22 16.94 -9.96
CA ASP A 86 -0.55 16.03 -10.83
C ASP A 86 -2.07 16.19 -10.63
N VAL A 87 -2.53 16.31 -9.38
CA VAL A 87 -3.96 16.56 -9.08
C VAL A 87 -4.43 17.88 -9.69
N ILE A 88 -3.69 18.98 -9.50
CA ILE A 88 -4.02 20.28 -10.09
C ILE A 88 -4.08 20.18 -11.61
N LYS A 89 -3.11 19.49 -12.23
CA LYS A 89 -3.08 19.31 -13.69
C LYS A 89 -4.29 18.52 -14.23
N ARG A 90 -4.78 17.52 -13.49
CA ARG A 90 -5.90 16.66 -13.92
C ARG A 90 -7.26 17.28 -13.65
N VAL A 91 -7.41 17.98 -12.53
CA VAL A 91 -8.70 18.54 -12.08
C VAL A 91 -8.87 19.99 -12.51
N GLY A 92 -7.78 20.77 -12.55
CA GLY A 92 -7.78 22.20 -12.84
C GLY A 92 -7.69 22.56 -14.32
N GLY A 93 -8.15 21.67 -15.21
CA GLY A 93 -8.41 22.01 -16.61
C GLY A 93 -9.49 23.06 -16.75
#